data_AF-A0A9P6GYY8-F1
#
_entry.id   AF-A0A9P6GYY8-F1
#
_cell.length_a   1.000
_cell.length_b   1.000
_cell.length_c   1.000
_cell.angle_alpha   90.00
_cell.angle_beta   90.00
_cell.angle_gamma   90.00
#
_symmetry.space_group_name_H-M   'P 1'
#
loop_
_entity.id
_entity.type
_entity.pdbx_description
1 polymer ?
#
loop_
_entity_poly.entity_id
_entity_poly.type
_entity_poly.pdbx_seq_one_letter_code
_entity_poly.pdbx_strand_id
1 'polypeptide(L)'
;MRNLRKICNFGKKWPLLVEKATLLVNVSFHRAIETSSYIFKYGKQIELEIDKKLGFSQSIISKTEMINQRNRNFEKYKKDIVKEKIEIKETQKIGDDVLLF
;
A
#
# COMPACT_ATOMS: atom_id res chain seq x y z
N MET A 1 -9.85 27.02 11.86
CA MET A 1 -10.43 25.66 11.71
C MET A 1 -11.96 25.58 11.64
N ARG A 2 -12.75 26.43 12.32
CA ARG A 2 -14.24 26.33 12.31
C ARG A 2 -14.89 26.54 10.92
N ASN A 3 -14.36 27.45 10.11
CA ASN A 3 -14.93 27.77 8.79
C ASN A 3 -14.71 26.65 7.77
N LEU A 4 -13.52 26.02 7.76
CA LEU A 4 -13.21 24.85 6.94
C LEU A 4 -14.14 23.66 7.24
N ARG A 5 -14.40 23.35 8.52
CA ARG A 5 -15.32 22.25 8.88
C ARG A 5 -16.77 22.49 8.39
N LYS A 6 -17.25 23.73 8.42
CA LYS A 6 -18.58 24.11 7.89
C LYS A 6 -18.65 24.01 6.37
N ILE A 7 -17.62 24.48 5.66
CA ILE A 7 -17.55 24.44 4.19
C ILE A 7 -17.42 23.00 3.68
N CYS A 8 -16.63 22.16 4.36
CA CYS A 8 -16.38 20.78 3.96
C CYS A 8 -17.48 19.78 4.36
N ASN A 9 -18.62 20.22 4.91
CA ASN A 9 -19.68 19.33 5.44
C ASN A 9 -19.12 18.21 6.36
N PHE A 10 -18.13 18.56 7.17
CA PHE A 10 -17.39 17.61 8.01
C PHE A 10 -18.36 16.94 8.99
N GLY A 11 -18.52 15.61 8.89
CA GLY A 11 -19.39 14.82 9.77
C GLY A 11 -20.72 14.34 9.18
N LYS A 12 -21.32 15.05 8.21
CA LYS A 12 -22.67 14.69 7.70
C LYS A 12 -22.71 13.39 6.90
N LYS A 13 -21.63 13.07 6.19
CA LYS A 13 -21.47 11.82 5.42
C LYS A 13 -20.43 10.89 6.05
N TRP A 14 -20.03 11.15 7.29
CA TRP A 14 -18.94 10.43 7.94
C TRP A 14 -19.16 8.91 7.95
N PRO A 15 -20.34 8.37 8.31
CA PRO A 15 -20.56 6.92 8.28
C PRO A 15 -20.31 6.31 6.89
N LEU A 16 -20.89 6.91 5.84
CA LEU A 16 -20.70 6.48 4.46
C LEU A 16 -19.24 6.60 3.99
N LEU A 17 -18.55 7.66 4.41
CA LEU A 17 -17.14 7.87 4.07
C LEU A 17 -16.23 6.89 4.80
N VAL A 18 -16.55 6.53 6.05
CA VAL A 18 -15.83 5.53 6.84
C VAL A 18 -16.00 4.14 6.22
N GLU A 19 -17.22 3.77 5.82
CA GLU A 19 -17.45 2.50 5.10
C GLU A 19 -16.65 2.42 3.80
N LYS A 20 -16.69 3.49 3.00
CA LYS A 20 -15.92 3.58 1.76
C LYS A 20 -14.41 3.51 2.00
N ALA A 21 -13.90 4.24 2.98
CA ALA A 21 -12.49 4.22 3.35
C ALA A 21 -12.06 2.84 3.84
N THR A 22 -12.88 2.19 4.65
CA THR A 22 -12.64 0.83 5.16
C THR A 22 -12.57 -0.18 4.03
N LEU A 23 -13.52 -0.12 3.09
CA LEU A 23 -13.50 -0.95 1.89
C LEU A 23 -12.22 -0.69 1.07
N LEU A 24 -11.87 0.58 0.87
CA LEU A 24 -10.70 0.98 0.08
C LEU A 24 -9.41 0.45 0.69
N VAL A 25 -9.23 0.56 2.01
CA VAL A 25 -8.09 -0.02 2.73
C VAL A 25 -8.05 -1.55 2.57
N ASN A 26 -9.19 -2.22 2.69
CA ASN A 26 -9.24 -3.68 2.60
C ASN A 26 -8.94 -4.21 1.20
N VAL A 27 -9.34 -3.49 0.15
CA VAL A 27 -9.11 -3.86 -1.25
C VAL A 27 -7.70 -3.45 -1.71
N SER A 28 -7.13 -2.41 -1.10
CA SER A 28 -5.81 -1.89 -1.47
C SER A 28 -4.73 -2.96 -1.44
N PHE A 29 -4.03 -3.11 -2.56
CA PHE A 29 -2.99 -4.10 -2.73
C PHE A 29 -1.67 -3.63 -2.12
N HIS A 30 -1.12 -4.41 -1.19
CA HIS A 30 0.16 -4.08 -0.59
C HIS A 30 1.29 -4.69 -1.40
N ARG A 31 1.99 -3.84 -2.16
CA ARG A 31 3.01 -4.24 -3.15
C ARG A 31 4.09 -5.19 -2.60
N ALA A 32 4.60 -4.94 -1.39
CA ALA A 32 5.68 -5.75 -0.83
C ALA A 32 5.26 -7.16 -0.34
N ILE A 33 4.00 -7.37 0.03
CA ILE A 33 3.48 -8.70 0.42
C ILE A 33 2.65 -9.34 -0.69
N GLU A 34 2.44 -8.61 -1.80
CA GLU A 34 1.70 -9.00 -2.99
C GLU A 34 0.28 -9.50 -2.70
N THR A 35 -0.41 -8.89 -1.72
CA THR A 35 -1.79 -9.24 -1.38
C THR A 35 -2.53 -8.06 -0.74
N SER A 36 -3.84 -8.19 -0.57
CA SER A 36 -4.68 -7.27 0.20
C SER A 36 -5.44 -8.03 1.28
N SER A 37 -5.96 -7.33 2.30
CA SER A 37 -6.78 -7.95 3.35
C SER A 37 -7.98 -8.68 2.79
N TYR A 38 -8.58 -8.13 1.71
CA TYR A 38 -9.69 -8.74 1.01
C TYR A 38 -9.28 -10.04 0.31
N ILE A 39 -8.20 -10.01 -0.49
CA ILE A 39 -7.68 -11.19 -1.18
C ILE A 39 -7.33 -12.27 -0.16
N PHE A 40 -6.66 -11.89 0.94
CA PHE A 40 -6.27 -12.82 1.99
C PHE A 40 -7.45 -13.51 2.68
N LYS A 41 -8.56 -12.79 2.88
CA LYS A 41 -9.75 -13.35 3.52
C LYS A 41 -10.58 -14.22 2.57
N TYR A 42 -10.75 -13.78 1.33
CA TYR A 42 -11.71 -14.37 0.40
C TYR A 42 -11.09 -15.20 -0.73
N GLY A 43 -9.76 -15.21 -0.88
CA GLY A 43 -9.03 -15.94 -1.93
C GLY A 43 -9.26 -15.39 -3.34
N LYS A 44 -9.81 -14.19 -3.46
CA LYS A 44 -10.14 -13.55 -4.74
C LYS A 44 -10.09 -12.04 -4.65
N GLN A 45 -9.89 -11.39 -5.79
CA GLN A 45 -10.04 -9.95 -5.90
C GLN A 45 -11.51 -9.54 -5.88
N ILE A 46 -11.79 -8.30 -5.50
CA ILE A 46 -13.14 -7.74 -5.67
C ILE A 46 -13.40 -7.51 -7.16
N GLU A 47 -14.65 -7.70 -7.61
CA GLU A 47 -15.03 -7.35 -8.97
C GLU A 47 -15.37 -5.87 -8.99
N LEU A 48 -14.64 -5.09 -9.75
CA LEU A 48 -15.02 -3.70 -10.02
C LEU A 48 -15.82 -3.63 -11.31
N GLU A 49 -16.70 -2.65 -11.41
CA GLU A 49 -17.46 -2.41 -12.65
C GLU A 49 -16.54 -2.13 -13.84
N ILE A 50 -15.35 -1.57 -13.59
CA ILE A 50 -14.35 -1.32 -14.63
C ILE A 50 -13.75 -2.62 -15.15
N ASP A 51 -13.56 -3.63 -14.30
CA ASP A 51 -13.05 -4.95 -14.70
C ASP A 51 -14.03 -5.63 -15.65
N LYS A 52 -15.33 -5.53 -15.35
CA LYS A 52 -16.41 -6.01 -16.23
C LYS A 52 -16.40 -5.32 -17.59
N LYS A 53 -16.23 -4.00 -17.61
CA LYS A 53 -16.15 -3.21 -18.87
C LYS A 53 -14.94 -3.59 -19.71
N LEU A 54 -13.83 -3.98 -19.06
CA LEU A 54 -12.58 -4.38 -19.70
C LEU A 54 -12.50 -5.88 -20.01
N GLY A 55 -13.53 -6.66 -19.65
CA GLY A 55 -13.56 -8.11 -19.87
C GLY A 55 -12.59 -8.91 -18.99
N PHE A 56 -12.13 -8.35 -17.88
CA PHE A 56 -11.26 -9.06 -16.94
C PHE A 56 -12.10 -9.95 -16.02
N SER A 57 -11.77 -11.24 -15.98
CA SER A 57 -12.33 -12.20 -15.03
C SER A 57 -11.53 -12.22 -13.73
N GLN A 58 -12.21 -12.40 -12.60
CA GLN A 58 -11.54 -12.58 -11.30
C GLN A 58 -10.62 -13.80 -11.30
N SER A 59 -9.38 -13.61 -10.88
CA SER A 59 -8.49 -14.72 -10.56
C SER A 59 -8.86 -15.31 -9.19
N ILE A 60 -9.22 -16.59 -9.15
CA ILE A 60 -9.36 -17.34 -7.91
C ILE A 60 -8.00 -17.92 -7.56
N ILE A 61 -7.49 -17.61 -6.38
CA ILE A 61 -6.20 -18.09 -5.91
C ILE A 61 -6.46 -19.15 -4.84
N SER A 62 -5.74 -20.28 -4.90
CA SER A 62 -5.80 -21.28 -3.84
C SER A 62 -5.34 -20.69 -2.52
N LYS A 63 -6.07 -20.98 -1.44
CA LYS A 63 -5.75 -20.45 -0.10
C LYS A 63 -4.35 -20.86 0.36
N THR A 64 -3.92 -22.08 0.03
CA THR A 64 -2.58 -22.59 0.40
C THR A 64 -1.48 -21.85 -0.35
N GLU A 65 -1.64 -21.65 -1.66
CA GLU A 65 -0.69 -20.91 -2.49
C GLU A 65 -0.56 -19.46 -2.04
N MET A 66 -1.70 -18.81 -1.77
CA MET A 66 -1.74 -17.44 -1.28
C MET A 66 -1.02 -17.27 0.06
N ILE A 67 -1.25 -18.18 1.02
CA ILE A 67 -0.55 -18.16 2.32
C ILE A 67 0.95 -18.34 2.12
N ASN A 68 1.35 -19.29 1.28
CA ASN A 68 2.76 -19.57 0.99
C ASN A 68 3.45 -18.36 0.34
N GLN A 69 2.82 -17.73 -0.65
CA GLN A 69 3.36 -16.54 -1.31
C GLN A 69 3.46 -15.35 -0.36
N ARG A 70 2.40 -15.09 0.43
CA ARG A 70 2.39 -14.04 1.45
C ARG A 70 3.51 -14.24 2.45
N ASN A 71 3.70 -15.46 2.96
CA ASN A 71 4.75 -15.73 3.95
C ASN A 71 6.15 -15.54 3.37
N ARG A 72 6.40 -16.04 2.14
CA ARG A 72 7.67 -15.82 1.43
C ARG A 72 7.97 -14.33 1.26
N ASN A 73 6.98 -13.54 0.86
CA ASN A 73 7.15 -12.11 0.63
C ASN A 73 7.25 -11.32 1.93
N PHE A 74 6.51 -11.73 2.96
CA PHE A 74 6.56 -11.12 4.28
C PHE A 74 7.94 -11.27 4.92
N GLU A 75 8.57 -12.44 4.84
CA GLU A 75 9.94 -12.64 5.32
C GLU A 75 10.95 -11.76 4.56
N LYS A 76 10.79 -11.60 3.24
CA LYS A 76 11.62 -10.67 2.46
C LYS A 76 11.40 -9.20 2.84
N TYR A 77 10.17 -8.84 3.21
CA TYR A 77 9.79 -7.49 3.61
C TYR A 77 10.24 -7.16 5.03
N LYS A 78 10.31 -8.16 5.90
CA LYS A 78 10.78 -8.06 7.29
C LYS A 78 12.30 -7.87 7.31
N LYS A 79 12.76 -6.73 6.82
CA LYS A 79 14.14 -6.25 6.92
C LYS A 79 14.19 -5.16 7.96
N ASP A 80 15.15 -5.26 8.87
CA ASP A 80 15.41 -4.20 9.82
C ASP A 80 16.02 -3.00 9.08
N ILE A 81 15.28 -1.89 9.08
CA ILE A 81 15.81 -0.60 8.65
C ILE A 81 16.62 -0.06 9.83
N VAL A 82 17.90 -0.42 9.88
CA VAL A 82 18.85 0.16 10.82
C VAL A 82 19.24 1.53 10.27
N LYS A 83 18.84 2.61 10.99
CA LYS A 83 19.32 3.97 10.69
C LYS A 83 20.85 3.98 10.71
N GLU A 84 21.47 4.76 9.83
CA GLU A 84 22.94 4.98 9.72
C GLU A 84 23.76 3.88 9.01
N LYS A 85 23.14 2.82 8.47
CA LYS A 85 23.90 1.76 7.77
C LYS A 85 24.33 2.12 6.33
N ILE A 86 23.78 3.19 5.75
CA ILE A 86 24.15 3.69 4.43
C ILE A 86 25.14 4.83 4.62
N GLU A 87 26.41 4.48 4.75
CA GLU A 87 27.51 5.45 4.66
C GLU A 87 27.85 5.64 3.17
N ILE A 88 27.54 6.81 2.62
CA ILE A 88 28.16 7.25 1.37
C ILE A 88 29.54 7.79 1.75
N LYS A 89 30.58 6.97 1.56
CA LYS A 89 31.96 7.42 1.72
C LYS A 89 32.36 8.24 0.49
N GLU A 90 32.06 9.53 0.52
CA GLU A 90 32.63 10.47 -0.45
C GLU A 90 34.09 10.73 -0.07
N THR A 91 35.02 10.14 -0.80
CA THR A 91 36.44 10.44 -0.66
C THR A 91 36.73 11.77 -1.37
N GLN A 92 36.42 12.89 -0.74
CA GLN A 92 36.72 14.21 -1.29
C GLN A 92 38.23 14.47 -1.20
N LYS A 93 38.84 14.86 -2.32
CA LYS A 93 40.25 15.25 -2.40
C LYS A 93 40.36 16.77 -2.37
N ILE A 94 41.51 17.26 -1.93
CA ILE A 94 41.84 18.69 -1.97
C ILE A 94 41.79 19.15 -3.43
N GLY A 95 40.82 20.01 -3.76
CA GLY A 95 40.58 20.51 -5.13
C GLY A 95 39.23 20.11 -5.74
N ASP A 96 38.42 19.28 -5.08
CA ASP A 96 37.10 18.92 -5.57
C ASP A 96 36.08 20.07 -5.35
N ASP A 97 35.32 20.40 -6.39
CA ASP A 97 34.21 21.36 -6.32
C ASP A 97 33.02 20.73 -5.59
N VAL A 98 32.63 21.30 -4.46
CA VAL A 98 31.48 20.84 -3.66
C VAL A 98 30.40 21.90 -3.61
N LEU A 99 29.15 21.45 -3.76
CA LEU A 99 27.97 22.31 -3.63
C LEU A 99 27.57 22.42 -2.14
N LEU A 100 27.75 23.61 -1.57
CA LEU A 100 27.27 23.95 -0.23
C LEU A 100 25.80 24.39 -0.33
N PHE A 101 24.91 23.70 0.39
CA PHE A 101 23.51 24.08 0.59
C PHE A 101 23.21 24.36 2.06
#